data_AF-A0A1Z1F8N8-F1
#
_entry.id   AF-A0A1Z1F8N8-F1
#
_cell.length_a   1.000
_cell.length_b   1.000
_cell.length_c   1.000
_cell.angle_alpha   90.00
_cell.angle_beta   90.00
_cell.angle_gamma   90.00
#
_symmetry.space_group_name_H-M   'P 1'
#
loop_
_entity.id
_entity.type
_entity.pdbx_description
1 polymer ?
#
loop_
_entity_poly.entity_id
_entity_poly.type
_entity_poly.pdbx_seq_one_letter_code
_entity_poly.pdbx_strand_id
1 'polypeptide(L)'
;MPGEFIEAAERLNTMGTITLSLFDKLLQDVKLLPQHQTISFNLSAHDIVTSATVDALVAAIDNSGLAPGRFVFEITETALMRDFATATRNIHRLRQHGISIALDDFGTGFSSLGYLNRLPIDKIKIDRSFVQDLDEAGGTRILQAILEMCRALDLECIIEGIETERQGSILADLGCQFAQGFHYASPMTIKQVPAWMLRRDMAATRPPIAMRSIGAL
;
A
#
# COMPACT_ATOMS: atom_id res chain seq x y z
N MET A 1 4.25 19.62 3.21
CA MET A 1 3.61 18.34 2.79
C MET A 1 4.28 17.17 3.52
N PRO A 2 3.68 15.97 3.63
CA PRO A 2 4.33 14.82 4.26
C PRO A 2 5.75 14.54 3.73
N GLY A 3 5.99 14.73 2.43
CA GLY A 3 7.33 14.57 1.82
C GLY A 3 8.43 15.45 2.43
N GLU A 4 8.17 16.75 2.64
CA GLU A 4 9.17 17.68 3.24
C GLU A 4 9.50 17.31 4.69
N PHE A 5 8.51 16.77 5.41
CA PHE A 5 8.69 16.31 6.79
C PHE A 5 9.51 15.01 6.87
N ILE A 6 9.25 14.05 5.96
CA ILE A 6 10.01 12.80 5.87
C ILE A 6 11.47 13.09 5.53
N GLU A 7 11.74 13.93 4.53
CA GLU A 7 13.12 14.34 4.18
C GLU A 7 13.85 15.04 5.33
N ALA A 8 13.13 15.84 6.14
CA ALA A 8 13.70 16.45 7.33
C ALA A 8 14.00 15.41 8.42
N ALA A 9 13.07 14.48 8.68
CA ALA A 9 13.23 13.43 9.67
C ALA A 9 14.38 12.46 9.34
N GLU A 10 14.56 12.11 8.07
CA GLU A 10 15.68 11.28 7.60
C GLU A 10 17.02 11.99 7.80
N ARG A 11 17.12 13.29 7.47
CA ARG A 11 18.35 14.07 7.70
C ARG A 11 18.72 14.19 9.18
N LEU A 12 17.72 14.17 10.06
CA LEU A 12 17.90 14.28 11.51
C LEU A 12 18.05 12.92 12.21
N ASN A 13 18.03 11.80 11.48
CA ASN A 13 18.03 10.43 12.02
C ASN A 13 16.91 10.18 13.06
N THR A 14 15.79 10.89 12.95
CA THR A 14 14.63 10.75 13.84
C THR A 14 13.51 9.91 13.23
N MET A 15 13.70 9.44 11.98
CA MET A 15 12.67 8.75 11.22
C MET A 15 12.11 7.53 11.96
N GLY A 16 12.98 6.64 12.46
CA GLY A 16 12.52 5.45 13.22
C GLY A 16 11.66 5.79 14.44
N THR A 17 12.01 6.85 15.18
CA THR A 17 11.23 7.30 16.35
C THR A 17 9.86 7.83 15.95
N ILE A 18 9.79 8.59 14.85
CA ILE A 18 8.55 9.12 14.30
C ILE A 18 7.67 7.97 13.82
N THR A 19 8.24 7.05 13.05
CA THR A 19 7.58 5.85 12.53
C THR A 19 6.94 5.05 13.66
N LEU A 20 7.69 4.74 14.72
CA LEU A 20 7.15 4.01 15.87
C LEU A 20 6.06 4.78 16.61
N SER A 21 6.22 6.10 16.81
CA SER A 21 5.19 6.92 17.48
C SER A 21 3.89 7.01 16.68
N LEU A 22 3.97 7.10 15.35
CA LEU A 22 2.80 7.09 14.47
C LEU A 22 2.16 5.71 14.44
N PHE A 23 2.96 4.66 14.38
CA PHE A 23 2.47 3.29 14.37
C PHE A 23 1.76 2.93 15.68
N ASP A 24 2.25 3.37 16.84
CA ASP A 24 1.56 3.18 18.13
C ASP A 24 0.16 3.82 18.15
N LYS A 25 0.01 5.01 17.53
CA LYS A 25 -1.30 5.66 17.39
C LYS A 25 -2.20 4.87 16.45
N LEU A 26 -1.65 4.41 15.32
CA LEU A 26 -2.35 3.55 14.38
C LEU A 26 -2.91 2.31 15.08
N LEU A 27 -2.11 1.62 15.92
CA LEU A 27 -2.56 0.44 16.64
C LEU A 27 -3.76 0.70 17.57
N GLN A 28 -3.91 1.92 18.10
CA GLN A 28 -5.12 2.28 18.86
C GLN A 28 -6.32 2.50 17.93
N ASP A 29 -6.11 3.17 16.81
CA ASP A 29 -7.18 3.51 15.88
C ASP A 29 -7.70 2.28 15.10
N VAL A 30 -6.84 1.31 14.79
CA VAL A 30 -7.21 0.07 14.08
C VAL A 30 -8.19 -0.79 14.89
N LYS A 31 -8.24 -0.62 16.21
CA LYS A 31 -9.24 -1.28 17.08
C LYS A 31 -10.66 -0.77 16.84
N LEU A 32 -10.82 0.42 16.26
CA LEU A 32 -12.12 0.99 15.89
C LEU A 32 -12.67 0.43 14.57
N LEU A 33 -11.84 -0.31 13.83
CA LEU A 33 -12.17 -0.81 12.49
C LEU A 33 -12.56 -2.29 12.52
N PRO A 34 -13.45 -2.75 11.63
CA PRO A 34 -13.82 -4.15 11.53
C PRO A 34 -12.62 -5.09 11.37
N GLN A 35 -12.66 -6.26 12.00
CA GLN A 35 -11.51 -7.20 12.04
C GLN A 35 -11.04 -7.68 10.66
N HIS A 36 -11.93 -7.73 9.67
CA HIS A 36 -11.61 -8.17 8.31
C HIS A 36 -10.92 -7.08 7.47
N GLN A 37 -10.88 -5.84 7.97
CA GLN A 37 -10.29 -4.71 7.25
C GLN A 37 -8.77 -4.70 7.45
N THR A 38 -8.03 -4.63 6.34
CA THR A 38 -6.58 -4.43 6.36
C THR A 38 -6.22 -2.95 6.28
N ILE A 39 -5.02 -2.64 6.76
CA ILE A 39 -4.51 -1.29 6.99
C ILE A 39 -3.11 -1.21 6.42
N SER A 40 -2.90 -0.22 5.56
CA SER A 40 -1.61 0.07 4.96
C SER A 40 -0.86 1.11 5.78
N PHE A 41 0.44 0.92 5.98
CA PHE A 41 1.32 1.89 6.63
C PHE A 41 2.62 2.02 5.84
N ASN A 42 3.04 3.25 5.56
CA ASN A 42 4.22 3.52 4.76
C ASN A 42 5.50 3.39 5.59
N LEU A 43 6.49 2.69 5.05
CA LEU A 43 7.84 2.60 5.61
C LEU A 43 8.82 3.40 4.75
N SER A 44 9.64 4.22 5.41
CA SER A 44 10.71 4.94 4.73
C SER A 44 11.85 4.00 4.33
N ALA A 45 12.74 4.51 3.48
CA ALA A 45 13.99 3.84 3.15
C ALA A 45 14.85 3.57 4.38
N HIS A 46 14.84 4.49 5.36
CA HIS A 46 15.55 4.29 6.63
C HIS A 46 14.93 3.15 7.45
N ASP A 47 13.61 3.08 7.55
CA ASP A 47 12.93 2.10 8.40
C ASP A 47 13.12 0.69 7.89
N ILE A 48 12.95 0.46 6.58
CA ILE A 48 13.03 -0.88 6.01
C ILE A 48 14.45 -1.46 6.01
N VAL A 49 15.49 -0.62 6.08
CA VAL A 49 16.88 -1.08 6.20
C VAL A 49 17.37 -1.14 7.65
N THR A 50 16.57 -0.66 8.60
CA THR A 50 16.93 -0.67 10.03
C THR A 50 16.22 -1.81 10.74
N SER A 51 16.94 -2.93 10.96
CA SER A 51 16.35 -4.11 11.61
C SER A 51 15.78 -3.82 13.00
N ALA A 52 16.36 -2.90 13.77
CA ALA A 52 15.79 -2.51 15.07
C ALA A 52 14.40 -1.87 14.95
N THR A 53 14.14 -1.07 13.90
CA THR A 53 12.83 -0.48 13.64
C THR A 53 11.81 -1.56 13.27
N VAL A 54 12.20 -2.47 12.38
CA VAL A 54 11.35 -3.60 11.95
C VAL A 54 10.99 -4.49 13.14
N ASP A 55 11.95 -4.77 14.02
CA ASP A 55 11.75 -5.58 15.22
C ASP A 55 10.79 -4.91 16.20
N ALA A 56 10.92 -3.59 16.36
CA ALA A 56 10.01 -2.81 17.19
C ALA A 56 8.58 -2.77 16.62
N LEU A 57 8.41 -2.65 15.30
CA LEU A 57 7.10 -2.71 14.64
C LEU A 57 6.42 -4.08 14.85
N VAL A 58 7.17 -5.16 14.65
CA VAL A 58 6.69 -6.53 14.90
C VAL A 58 6.27 -6.69 16.35
N ALA A 59 7.12 -6.29 17.30
CA ALA A 59 6.80 -6.37 18.73
C ALA A 59 5.57 -5.52 19.09
N ALA A 60 5.39 -4.35 18.47
CA ALA A 60 4.22 -3.51 18.69
C ALA A 60 2.93 -4.19 18.22
N ILE A 61 2.95 -4.85 17.04
CA ILE A 61 1.82 -5.64 16.54
C ILE A 61 1.52 -6.80 17.49
N ASP A 62 2.53 -7.60 17.85
CA ASP A 62 2.36 -8.77 18.71
C ASP A 62 1.78 -8.38 20.09
N ASN A 63 2.24 -7.26 20.66
CA ASN A 63 1.75 -6.76 21.94
C ASN A 63 0.37 -6.10 21.87
N SER A 64 -0.09 -5.71 20.67
CA SER A 64 -1.38 -5.04 20.50
C SER A 64 -2.59 -5.98 20.61
N GLY A 65 -2.36 -7.28 20.44
CA GLY A 65 -3.42 -8.30 20.32
C GLY A 65 -4.17 -8.27 18.97
N LEU A 66 -3.73 -7.47 18.00
CA LEU A 66 -4.27 -7.43 16.65
C LEU A 66 -3.64 -8.52 15.78
N ALA A 67 -4.42 -9.12 14.89
CA ALA A 67 -3.90 -10.12 13.96
C ALA A 67 -2.90 -9.48 12.98
N PRO A 68 -1.67 -10.00 12.84
CA PRO A 68 -0.65 -9.43 11.94
C PRO A 68 -1.08 -9.32 10.48
N GLY A 69 -1.92 -10.25 10.00
CA GLY A 69 -2.49 -10.24 8.65
C GLY A 69 -3.40 -9.04 8.34
N ARG A 70 -3.70 -8.19 9.33
CA ARG A 70 -4.39 -6.91 9.12
C ARG A 70 -3.46 -5.81 8.63
N PHE A 71 -2.14 -5.99 8.72
CA PHE A 71 -1.17 -4.94 8.39
C PHE A 71 -0.53 -5.20 7.03
N VAL A 72 -0.44 -4.14 6.24
CA VAL A 72 0.30 -4.07 5.00
C VAL A 72 1.35 -2.98 5.19
N PHE A 73 2.63 -3.31 5.02
CA PHE A 73 3.67 -2.28 4.93
C PHE A 73 3.92 -1.92 3.47
N GLU A 74 3.81 -0.62 3.18
CA GLU A 74 4.06 -0.03 1.85
C GLU A 74 5.49 0.49 1.80
N ILE A 75 6.24 0.08 0.78
CA ILE A 75 7.65 0.47 0.59
C ILE A 75 7.80 0.90 -0.86
N THR A 76 8.36 2.08 -1.10
CA THR A 76 8.60 2.55 -2.47
C THR A 76 9.75 1.78 -3.12
N GLU A 77 9.74 1.70 -4.45
CA GLU A 77 10.85 1.12 -5.21
C GLU A 77 12.20 1.78 -4.86
N THR A 78 12.24 3.11 -4.77
CA THR A 78 13.46 3.84 -4.41
C THR A 78 13.97 3.48 -3.01
N ALA A 79 13.06 3.31 -2.04
CA ALA A 79 13.41 2.89 -0.69
C ALA A 79 14.04 1.50 -0.66
N LEU A 80 13.46 0.56 -1.43
CA LEU A 80 13.98 -0.79 -1.59
C LEU A 80 15.39 -0.81 -2.19
N MET A 81 15.63 0.02 -3.21
CA MET A 81 16.91 0.03 -3.95
C MET A 81 18.07 0.65 -3.17
N ARG A 82 17.80 1.40 -2.09
CA ARG A 82 18.84 2.01 -1.24
C ARG A 82 19.77 0.97 -0.62
N ASP A 83 19.21 -0.12 -0.09
CA ASP A 83 19.94 -1.32 0.35
C ASP A 83 19.04 -2.54 0.15
N PHE A 84 19.05 -3.04 -1.08
CA PHE A 84 18.19 -4.12 -1.53
C PHE A 84 18.36 -5.40 -0.68
N ALA A 85 19.59 -5.72 -0.29
CA ALA A 85 19.87 -6.94 0.46
C ALA A 85 19.29 -6.86 1.89
N THR A 86 19.48 -5.74 2.57
CA THR A 86 18.96 -5.54 3.93
C THR A 86 17.44 -5.41 3.92
N ALA A 87 16.89 -4.64 2.99
CA ALA A 87 15.45 -4.52 2.84
C ALA A 87 14.79 -5.88 2.58
N THR A 88 15.32 -6.69 1.66
CA THR A 88 14.79 -8.04 1.37
C THR A 88 14.79 -8.95 2.60
N ARG A 89 15.86 -8.92 3.42
CA ARG A 89 15.90 -9.68 4.69
C ARG A 89 14.82 -9.23 5.67
N ASN A 90 14.62 -7.92 5.81
CA ASN A 90 13.60 -7.39 6.70
C ASN A 90 12.17 -7.63 6.18
N ILE A 91 11.94 -7.59 4.87
CA ILE A 91 10.67 -7.97 4.24
C ILE A 91 10.36 -9.44 4.53
N HIS A 92 11.34 -10.36 4.37
CA HIS A 92 11.16 -11.76 4.76
C HIS A 92 10.77 -11.91 6.23
N ARG A 93 11.41 -11.16 7.12
CA ARG A 93 11.09 -11.16 8.54
C ARG A 93 9.66 -10.72 8.81
N LEU A 94 9.24 -9.58 8.25
CA LEU A 94 7.85 -9.08 8.37
C LEU A 94 6.84 -10.15 7.93
N ARG A 95 7.10 -10.81 6.80
CA ARG A 95 6.23 -11.87 6.28
C ARG A 95 6.19 -13.12 7.13
N GLN A 96 7.29 -13.50 7.79
CA GLN A 96 7.28 -14.61 8.74
C GLN A 96 6.34 -14.37 9.93
N HIS A 97 6.06 -13.10 10.25
CA HIS A 97 5.05 -12.72 11.24
C HIS A 97 3.64 -12.59 10.65
N GLY A 98 3.42 -12.90 9.37
CA GLY A 98 2.12 -12.82 8.71
C GLY A 98 1.72 -11.42 8.24
N ILE A 99 2.67 -10.47 8.21
CA ILE A 99 2.44 -9.10 7.73
C ILE A 99 2.60 -9.07 6.20
N SER A 100 1.66 -8.43 5.51
CA SER A 100 1.70 -8.27 4.05
C SER A 100 2.64 -7.14 3.65
N ILE A 101 3.20 -7.23 2.44
CA ILE A 101 4.08 -6.20 1.90
C ILE A 101 3.56 -5.73 0.54
N ALA A 102 3.52 -4.41 0.37
CA ALA A 102 3.16 -3.76 -0.88
C ALA A 102 4.36 -2.95 -1.41
N LEU A 103 4.66 -3.11 -2.69
CA LEU A 103 5.58 -2.23 -3.40
C LEU A 103 4.81 -1.02 -3.92
N ASP A 104 5.19 0.18 -3.49
CA ASP A 104 4.54 1.43 -3.84
C ASP A 104 5.26 2.18 -4.97
N ASP A 105 4.53 3.10 -5.61
CA ASP A 105 4.98 3.95 -6.72
C ASP A 105 5.60 3.19 -7.90
N PHE A 106 5.11 1.97 -8.17
CA PHE A 106 5.65 1.15 -9.26
C PHE A 106 5.48 1.84 -10.62
N GLY A 107 6.58 1.93 -11.37
CA GLY A 107 6.61 2.51 -12.72
C GLY A 107 6.98 4.00 -12.78
N THR A 108 7.30 4.65 -11.66
CA THR A 108 7.77 6.04 -11.61
C THR A 108 9.29 6.21 -11.81
N GLY A 109 10.03 5.10 -11.88
CA GLY A 109 11.50 5.06 -12.01
C GLY A 109 12.02 4.00 -12.97
N PHE A 110 13.29 3.57 -12.80
CA PHE A 110 13.89 2.46 -13.56
C PHE A 110 13.38 1.11 -13.03
N SER A 111 12.09 0.84 -13.18
CA SER A 111 11.48 -0.41 -12.73
C SER A 111 12.06 -1.61 -13.49
N SER A 112 13.01 -2.28 -12.84
CA SER A 112 13.57 -3.53 -13.36
C SER A 112 12.68 -4.69 -12.93
N LEU A 113 11.82 -5.14 -13.83
CA LEU A 113 11.03 -6.37 -13.69
C LEU A 113 11.87 -7.58 -13.23
N GLY A 114 13.19 -7.55 -13.48
CA GLY A 114 14.12 -8.61 -13.13
C GLY A 114 14.20 -8.92 -11.64
N TYR A 115 13.90 -7.97 -10.74
CA TYR A 115 13.92 -8.24 -9.30
C TYR A 115 12.54 -8.62 -8.72
N LEU A 116 11.43 -8.26 -9.39
CA LEU A 116 10.08 -8.48 -8.86
C LEU A 116 9.80 -9.95 -8.54
N ASN A 117 10.20 -10.86 -9.42
CA ASN A 117 10.03 -12.30 -9.22
C ASN A 117 10.84 -12.87 -8.02
N ARG A 118 11.76 -12.09 -7.45
CA ARG A 118 12.58 -12.49 -6.29
C ARG A 118 12.16 -11.78 -5.01
N LEU A 119 11.33 -10.74 -5.11
CA LEU A 119 10.89 -10.00 -3.95
C LEU A 119 9.73 -10.74 -3.29
N PRO A 120 9.81 -10.99 -1.98
CA PRO A 120 8.71 -11.59 -1.25
C PRO A 120 7.68 -10.49 -0.94
N ILE A 121 6.96 -10.01 -1.95
CA ILE A 121 5.88 -9.03 -1.84
C ILE A 121 4.52 -9.67 -2.11
N ASP A 122 3.44 -9.05 -1.66
CA ASP A 122 2.06 -9.55 -1.84
C ASP A 122 1.25 -8.66 -2.78
N LYS A 123 1.64 -7.37 -2.86
CA LYS A 123 0.89 -6.35 -3.59
C LYS A 123 1.84 -5.43 -4.35
N ILE A 124 1.36 -4.92 -5.48
CA ILE A 124 1.98 -3.81 -6.20
C ILE A 124 0.95 -2.70 -6.34
N LYS A 125 1.37 -1.48 -6.03
CA LYS A 125 0.58 -0.27 -6.26
C LYS A 125 1.10 0.43 -7.53
N ILE A 126 0.22 0.61 -8.49
CA ILE A 126 0.51 1.24 -9.78
C ILE A 126 0.17 2.71 -9.66
N ASP A 127 1.19 3.55 -9.87
CA ASP A 127 1.06 5.00 -9.72
C ASP A 127 0.01 5.59 -10.67
N ARG A 128 -0.59 6.70 -10.23
CA ARG A 128 -1.63 7.42 -10.96
C ARG A 128 -1.20 7.91 -12.35
N SER A 129 0.09 8.05 -12.63
CA SER A 129 0.59 8.40 -13.96
C SER A 129 0.13 7.43 -15.04
N PHE A 130 -0.07 6.15 -14.72
CA PHE A 130 -0.62 5.16 -15.65
C PHE A 130 -2.13 5.31 -15.91
N VAL A 131 -2.81 6.07 -15.07
CA VAL A 131 -4.27 6.31 -15.13
C VAL A 131 -4.60 7.58 -15.91
N GLN A 132 -3.65 8.51 -16.03
CA GLN A 132 -3.85 9.79 -16.74
C GLN A 132 -4.24 9.58 -18.22
N ASP A 133 -3.68 8.57 -18.87
CA ASP A 133 -3.90 8.28 -20.30
C ASP A 133 -4.85 7.08 -20.53
N LEU A 134 -5.68 6.71 -19.54
CA LEU A 134 -6.61 5.57 -19.64
C LEU A 134 -7.58 5.68 -20.82
N ASP A 135 -7.97 6.90 -21.18
CA ASP A 135 -8.87 7.16 -22.31
C ASP A 135 -8.18 6.99 -23.68
N GLU A 136 -6.85 6.84 -23.70
CA GLU A 136 -6.09 6.53 -24.90
C GLU A 136 -5.85 5.02 -25.02
N ALA A 137 -5.87 4.51 -26.27
CA ALA A 137 -5.64 3.10 -26.52
C ALA A 137 -4.26 2.59 -26.04
N GLY A 138 -3.28 3.50 -25.92
CA GLY A 138 -1.95 3.19 -25.39
C GLY A 138 -1.96 2.88 -23.89
N GLY A 139 -2.57 3.74 -23.07
CA GLY A 139 -2.63 3.57 -21.62
C GLY A 139 -3.35 2.30 -21.19
N THR A 140 -4.48 2.00 -21.84
CA THR A 140 -5.25 0.76 -21.60
C THR A 140 -4.41 -0.50 -21.83
N ARG A 141 -3.60 -0.56 -22.90
CA ARG A 141 -2.75 -1.72 -23.20
C ARG A 141 -1.63 -1.92 -22.17
N ILE A 142 -1.04 -0.82 -21.69
CA ILE A 142 0.01 -0.88 -20.66
C ILE A 142 -0.57 -1.44 -19.35
N LEU A 143 -1.71 -0.91 -18.92
CA LEU A 143 -2.39 -1.40 -17.71
C LEU A 143 -2.81 -2.86 -17.83
N GLN A 144 -3.28 -3.30 -19.00
CA GLN A 144 -3.58 -4.70 -19.25
C GLN A 144 -2.34 -5.59 -19.07
N ALA A 145 -1.20 -5.19 -19.65
CA ALA A 145 0.06 -5.94 -19.51
C ALA A 145 0.54 -6.01 -18.05
N ILE A 146 0.40 -4.91 -17.31
CA ILE A 146 0.72 -4.86 -15.87
C ILE A 146 -0.19 -5.82 -15.08
N LEU A 147 -1.50 -5.81 -15.33
CA LEU A 147 -2.45 -6.71 -14.67
C LEU A 147 -2.13 -8.18 -14.97
N GLU A 148 -1.78 -8.50 -16.22
CA GLU A 148 -1.34 -9.84 -16.62
C GLU A 148 -0.05 -10.27 -15.91
N MET A 149 0.92 -9.37 -15.80
CA MET A 149 2.15 -9.61 -15.04
C MET A 149 1.87 -9.87 -13.56
N CYS A 150 1.04 -9.04 -12.91
CA CYS A 150 0.67 -9.23 -11.51
C CYS A 150 -0.01 -10.60 -11.30
N ARG A 151 -0.93 -10.99 -12.20
CA ARG A 151 -1.53 -12.34 -12.17
C ARG A 151 -0.50 -13.45 -12.31
N ALA A 152 0.47 -13.29 -13.22
CA ALA A 152 1.51 -14.29 -13.44
C ALA A 152 2.47 -14.44 -12.24
N LEU A 153 2.61 -13.40 -11.43
CA LEU A 153 3.45 -13.38 -10.23
C LEU A 153 2.67 -13.63 -8.93
N ASP A 154 1.36 -13.90 -9.01
CA ASP A 154 0.46 -14.03 -7.85
C ASP A 154 0.47 -12.79 -6.92
N LEU A 155 0.47 -11.60 -7.53
CA LEU A 155 0.47 -10.32 -6.85
C LEU A 155 -0.88 -9.63 -6.97
N GLU A 156 -1.40 -9.10 -5.86
CA GLU A 156 -2.55 -8.19 -5.91
C GLU A 156 -2.11 -6.85 -6.52
N CYS A 157 -2.79 -6.42 -7.60
CA CYS A 157 -2.53 -5.15 -8.24
C CYS A 157 -3.53 -4.10 -7.74
N ILE A 158 -3.02 -2.99 -7.22
CA ILE A 158 -3.80 -1.83 -6.78
C ILE A 158 -3.49 -0.67 -7.71
N ILE A 159 -4.48 -0.16 -8.43
CA ILE A 159 -4.29 1.00 -9.32
C ILE A 159 -4.70 2.28 -8.58
N GLU A 160 -3.79 3.24 -8.50
CA GLU A 160 -4.01 4.48 -7.76
C GLU A 160 -4.46 5.66 -8.63
N GLY A 161 -5.02 6.70 -8.00
CA GLY A 161 -5.38 7.95 -8.67
C GLY A 161 -6.67 7.88 -9.50
N ILE A 162 -7.61 7.01 -9.16
CA ILE A 162 -8.91 6.97 -9.84
C ILE A 162 -9.75 8.19 -9.45
N GLU A 163 -10.06 9.05 -10.41
CA GLU A 163 -10.80 10.30 -10.18
C GLU A 163 -12.23 10.25 -10.74
N THR A 164 -12.51 9.38 -11.70
CA THR A 164 -13.81 9.29 -12.37
C THR A 164 -14.40 7.89 -12.38
N GLU A 165 -15.74 7.81 -12.46
CA GLU A 165 -16.48 6.54 -12.63
C GLU A 165 -16.09 5.82 -13.92
N ARG A 166 -15.78 6.59 -14.96
CA ARG A 166 -15.33 6.06 -16.25
C ARG A 166 -13.99 5.33 -16.14
N GLN A 167 -13.00 5.93 -15.47
CA GLN A 167 -11.72 5.25 -15.18
C GLN A 167 -11.97 3.97 -14.36
N GLY A 168 -12.81 4.02 -13.33
CA GLY A 168 -13.17 2.83 -12.55
C GLY A 168 -13.81 1.72 -13.39
N SER A 169 -14.70 2.09 -14.33
CA SER A 169 -15.37 1.13 -15.23
C SER A 169 -14.38 0.48 -16.19
N ILE A 170 -13.49 1.27 -16.83
CA ILE A 170 -12.46 0.74 -17.72
C ILE A 170 -11.56 -0.27 -16.97
N LEU A 171 -11.13 0.08 -15.75
CA LEU A 171 -10.32 -0.83 -14.95
C LEU A 171 -11.05 -2.11 -14.57
N ALA A 172 -12.34 -2.03 -14.26
CA ALA A 172 -13.15 -3.21 -13.96
C ALA A 172 -13.25 -4.13 -15.19
N ASP A 173 -13.44 -3.56 -16.38
CA ASP A 173 -13.48 -4.31 -17.65
C ASP A 173 -12.14 -4.97 -17.99
N LEU A 174 -11.02 -4.35 -17.59
CA LEU A 174 -9.67 -4.96 -17.67
C LEU A 174 -9.41 -6.06 -16.63
N GLY A 175 -10.36 -6.29 -15.71
CA GLY A 175 -10.25 -7.27 -14.64
C GLY A 175 -9.41 -6.79 -13.45
N CYS A 176 -9.27 -5.47 -13.25
CA CYS A 176 -8.66 -4.91 -12.05
C CYS A 176 -9.53 -5.21 -10.82
N GLN A 177 -8.92 -5.75 -9.77
CA GLN A 177 -9.62 -6.16 -8.55
C GLN A 177 -9.61 -5.08 -7.46
N PHE A 178 -8.56 -4.26 -7.42
CA PHE A 178 -8.35 -3.25 -6.39
C PHE A 178 -7.94 -1.91 -6.99
N ALA A 179 -8.52 -0.83 -6.51
CA ALA A 179 -8.16 0.52 -6.94
C ALA A 179 -8.41 1.53 -5.82
N GLN A 180 -7.66 2.64 -5.88
CA GLN A 180 -7.70 3.73 -4.93
C GLN A 180 -7.77 5.06 -5.68
N GLY A 181 -8.53 6.02 -5.14
CA GLY A 181 -8.57 7.38 -5.68
C GLY A 181 -9.78 8.17 -5.20
N PHE A 182 -9.80 9.46 -5.53
CA PHE A 182 -10.84 10.40 -5.11
C PHE A 182 -12.24 10.04 -5.60
N HIS A 183 -12.36 9.26 -6.67
CA HIS A 183 -13.64 8.68 -7.10
C HIS A 183 -14.30 7.85 -5.99
N TYR A 184 -13.50 7.10 -5.22
CA TYR A 184 -14.00 6.23 -4.16
C TYR A 184 -14.10 6.94 -2.82
N ALA A 185 -13.03 7.65 -2.44
CA ALA A 185 -12.96 8.42 -1.21
C ALA A 185 -11.75 9.36 -1.24
N SER A 186 -11.93 10.58 -0.75
CA SER A 186 -10.82 11.43 -0.34
C SER A 186 -10.22 10.92 1.00
N PRO A 187 -8.94 11.24 1.29
CA PRO A 187 -8.36 10.99 2.60
C PRO A 187 -9.26 11.54 3.72
N MET A 188 -9.48 10.73 4.74
CA MET A 188 -10.35 11.07 5.86
C MET A 188 -9.73 10.59 7.17
N THR A 189 -10.19 11.14 8.28
CA THR A 189 -9.74 10.69 9.59
C THR A 189 -10.25 9.27 9.86
N ILE A 190 -9.48 8.47 10.59
CA ILE A 190 -9.85 7.09 10.92
C ILE A 190 -11.21 6.96 11.62
N LYS A 191 -11.62 7.98 12.38
CA LYS A 191 -12.93 8.07 13.05
C LYS A 191 -14.09 8.18 12.06
N GLN A 192 -13.85 8.70 10.87
CA GLN A 192 -14.86 8.83 9.81
C GLN A 192 -15.03 7.53 9.01
N VAL A 193 -14.04 6.64 9.04
CA VAL A 193 -14.02 5.44 8.21
C VAL A 193 -15.20 4.50 8.49
N PRO A 194 -15.56 4.16 9.74
CA PRO A 194 -16.72 3.28 9.98
C PRO A 194 -18.02 3.81 9.37
N ALA A 195 -18.28 5.11 9.51
CA ALA A 195 -19.48 5.74 8.95
C ALA A 195 -19.44 5.82 7.41
N TRP A 196 -18.26 5.92 6.81
CA TRP A 196 -18.09 5.84 5.36
C TRP A 196 -18.31 4.40 4.85
N MET A 197 -17.74 3.38 5.51
CA MET A 197 -17.92 1.97 5.14
C MET A 197 -19.40 1.57 5.15
N LEU A 198 -20.12 1.89 6.23
CA LEU A 198 -21.56 1.59 6.35
C LEU A 198 -22.39 2.19 5.20
N ARG A 199 -22.08 3.43 4.80
CA ARG A 199 -22.78 4.08 3.67
C ARG A 199 -22.48 3.40 2.33
N ARG A 200 -21.26 2.89 2.15
CA ARG A 200 -20.84 2.23 0.91
C ARG A 200 -21.43 0.84 0.77
N ASP A 201 -21.47 0.05 1.84
CA ASP A 201 -22.09 -1.29 1.85
C ASP A 201 -23.58 -1.22 1.48
N MET A 202 -24.28 -0.17 1.93
CA MET A 202 -25.68 0.07 1.58
C MET A 202 -25.90 0.49 0.12
N ALA A 203 -24.87 0.96 -0.57
CA ALA A 203 -24.96 1.49 -1.95
C ALA A 203 -24.50 0.49 -3.03
N ALA A 204 -23.87 -0.63 -2.66
CA ALA A 204 -23.28 -1.57 -3.62
C ALA A 204 -24.34 -2.47 -4.29
N THR A 205 -24.61 -2.24 -5.59
CA THR A 205 -25.54 -3.04 -6.44
C THR A 205 -24.87 -3.80 -7.59
N ARG A 206 -23.54 -3.67 -7.74
CA ARG A 206 -22.66 -4.46 -8.62
C ARG A 206 -21.38 -4.77 -7.82
N PRO A 207 -20.63 -5.86 -8.10
CA PRO A 207 -19.38 -6.07 -7.37
C PRO A 207 -18.44 -4.93 -7.77
N PRO A 208 -18.14 -3.97 -6.87
CA PRO A 208 -17.22 -2.90 -7.20
C PRO A 208 -15.80 -3.46 -7.14
N ILE A 209 -14.87 -2.79 -7.84
CA ILE A 209 -13.45 -2.90 -7.51
C ILE A 209 -13.32 -2.68 -5.99
N ALA A 210 -12.76 -3.67 -5.29
CA ALA A 210 -12.75 -3.67 -3.84
C ALA A 210 -11.70 -2.67 -3.32
N MET A 211 -12.03 -1.96 -2.24
CA MET A 211 -11.07 -1.16 -1.50
C MET A 211 -10.62 -2.00 -0.31
N ARG A 212 -9.52 -2.75 -0.44
CA ARG A 212 -9.10 -3.73 0.57
C ARG A 212 -8.28 -3.13 1.70
N SER A 213 -7.59 -2.02 1.48
CA SER A 213 -6.76 -1.36 2.48
C SER A 213 -7.21 0.07 2.75
N ILE A 214 -7.09 0.49 4.02
CA ILE A 214 -7.14 1.90 4.40
C ILE A 214 -5.71 2.37 4.58
N GLY A 215 -5.28 3.35 3.79
CA GLY A 215 -3.98 3.99 3.95
C GLY A 215 -3.93 4.84 5.22
N ALA A 216 -2.99 4.55 6.11
CA ALA A 216 -2.60 5.46 7.18
C ALA A 216 -1.51 6.42 6.65
N LEU A 217 -1.77 7.73 6.80
CA LEU A 217 -0.82 8.81 6.49
C LEU A 217 0.26 8.92 7.58
#